data_AF-A0A2P5E0I5-F1
#
_entry.id   AF-A0A2P5E0I5-F1
#
_cell.length_a   1.000
_cell.length_b   1.000
_cell.length_c   1.000
_cell.angle_alpha   90.00
_cell.angle_beta   90.00
_cell.angle_gamma   90.00
#
_symmetry.space_group_name_H-M   'P 1'
#
loop_
_entity.id
_entity.type
_entity.pdbx_description
1 polymer ?
#
loop_
_entity_poly.entity_id
_entity_poly.type
_entity_poly.pdbx_seq_one_letter_code
_entity_poly.pdbx_strand_id
1 'polypeptide(L)'
;MRKLAAQLGTYYYRRNPLRIAQPRNFSSHSRADELALEQDAERKLGWALKLFFGGTATYVAYQFFPYMGDNLIQQSVSLLHVKDPLFKRMGASRLARFAIDDERRMKIVEIGGAQELLKMLEAAKDDRTRKEALKALSAISHSDKAVGALHHAGAIAIIKSTPGSSENVEVDKYKSSLLRRFQDLKYDVPSSDM
;
A
#
# COMPACT_ATOMS: atom_id res chain seq x y z
N MET A 1 -65.48 -29.21 -40.99
CA MET A 1 -66.55 -29.27 -42.02
C MET A 1 -67.42 -28.02 -41.92
N ARG A 2 -67.68 -27.35 -43.06
CA ARG A 2 -68.92 -26.64 -43.50
C ARG A 2 -69.78 -25.96 -42.42
N LYS A 3 -69.78 -24.62 -42.32
CA LYS A 3 -70.66 -23.61 -42.99
C LYS A 3 -72.06 -23.40 -42.35
N LEU A 4 -72.29 -22.14 -41.96
CA LEU A 4 -73.49 -21.28 -42.12
C LEU A 4 -74.74 -21.45 -41.23
N ALA A 5 -75.15 -20.34 -40.59
CA ALA A 5 -76.49 -19.70 -40.66
C ALA A 5 -76.40 -18.34 -39.93
N ALA A 6 -76.43 -17.17 -40.60
CA ALA A 6 -77.62 -16.45 -41.11
C ALA A 6 -78.55 -15.98 -39.97
N GLN A 7 -78.41 -14.72 -39.56
CA GLN A 7 -79.36 -13.62 -39.81
C GLN A 7 -80.65 -13.66 -38.97
N LEU A 8 -80.79 -12.69 -38.06
CA LEU A 8 -82.06 -12.00 -37.82
C LEU A 8 -81.76 -10.52 -37.58
N GLY A 9 -82.16 -9.69 -38.54
CA GLY A 9 -82.14 -8.24 -38.42
C GLY A 9 -83.44 -7.71 -37.82
N THR A 10 -83.54 -6.37 -37.87
CA THR A 10 -84.61 -5.45 -37.42
C THR A 10 -84.31 -4.79 -36.07
N TYR A 11 -84.45 -3.49 -35.86
CA TYR A 11 -84.88 -2.38 -36.71
C TYR A 11 -84.36 -1.05 -36.11
N TYR A 12 -84.23 -0.07 -36.98
CA TYR A 12 -83.78 1.31 -36.81
C TYR A 12 -84.29 2.08 -35.57
N TYR A 13 -83.45 2.97 -35.02
CA TYR A 13 -83.85 4.36 -34.79
C TYR A 13 -82.68 5.34 -34.99
N ARG A 14 -83.02 6.43 -35.67
CA ARG A 14 -82.20 7.49 -36.25
C ARG A 14 -82.22 8.71 -35.33
N ARG A 15 -81.09 9.31 -34.96
CA ARG A 15 -80.92 10.79 -34.87
C ARG A 15 -79.50 11.29 -34.52
N ASN A 16 -79.00 12.09 -35.46
CA ASN A 16 -78.11 13.27 -35.39
C ASN A 16 -76.62 13.15 -34.97
N PRO A 17 -75.68 13.61 -35.84
CA PRO A 17 -74.27 13.79 -35.52
C PRO A 17 -73.96 15.28 -35.31
N LEU A 18 -73.89 15.76 -34.05
CA LEU A 18 -73.28 17.05 -33.76
C LEU A 18 -72.69 17.04 -32.35
N ARG A 19 -71.40 16.68 -32.27
CA ARG A 19 -70.41 17.25 -31.33
C ARG A 19 -69.07 16.60 -31.64
N ILE A 20 -68.27 17.26 -32.46
CA ILE A 20 -66.82 17.07 -32.47
C ILE A 20 -66.33 17.60 -31.12
N ALA A 21 -66.36 16.74 -30.10
CA ALA A 21 -65.54 16.91 -28.92
C ALA A 21 -64.19 16.29 -29.28
N GLN A 22 -63.19 17.14 -29.54
CA GLN A 22 -61.80 16.70 -29.60
C GLN A 22 -61.50 15.90 -28.32
N PRO A 23 -61.06 14.64 -28.39
CA PRO A 23 -60.39 14.07 -27.24
C PRO A 23 -59.12 14.90 -27.06
N ARG A 24 -59.02 15.59 -25.91
CA ARG A 24 -57.73 16.05 -25.42
C ARG A 24 -56.84 14.82 -25.36
N ASN A 25 -55.86 14.76 -26.26
CA ASN A 25 -54.86 13.70 -26.31
C ASN A 25 -54.18 13.62 -24.94
N PHE A 26 -54.61 12.67 -24.10
CA PHE A 26 -53.78 12.19 -23.02
C PHE A 26 -52.61 11.49 -23.69
N SER A 27 -51.42 12.05 -23.50
CA SER A 27 -50.16 11.45 -23.95
C SER A 27 -50.09 10.01 -23.44
N SER A 28 -50.12 9.05 -24.37
CA SER A 28 -49.79 7.67 -24.06
C SER A 28 -48.30 7.62 -23.72
N HIS A 29 -47.96 7.64 -22.43
CA HIS A 29 -46.61 7.26 -22.03
C HIS A 29 -46.41 5.80 -22.46
N SER A 30 -45.44 5.60 -23.35
CA SER A 30 -45.09 4.31 -23.92
C SER A 30 -44.39 3.48 -22.84
N ARG A 31 -44.80 2.23 -22.66
CA ARG A 31 -44.10 1.25 -21.79
C ARG A 31 -42.61 1.11 -22.15
N ALA A 32 -42.23 1.42 -23.39
CA ALA A 32 -40.84 1.45 -23.82
C ALA A 32 -40.06 2.65 -23.24
N ASP A 33 -40.72 3.79 -23.03
CA ASP A 33 -40.11 4.95 -22.37
C ASP A 33 -39.89 4.68 -20.87
N GLU A 34 -40.81 3.94 -20.21
CA GLU A 34 -40.63 3.51 -18.82
C GLU A 34 -39.42 2.59 -18.65
N LEU A 35 -39.26 1.59 -19.53
CA LEU A 35 -38.12 0.67 -19.51
C LEU A 35 -36.79 1.38 -19.81
N ALA A 36 -36.78 2.35 -20.73
CA ALA A 36 -35.59 3.15 -21.02
C ALA A 36 -35.20 4.03 -19.83
N LEU A 37 -36.19 4.61 -19.14
CA LEU A 37 -35.97 5.46 -17.97
C LEU A 37 -35.48 4.66 -16.75
N GLU A 38 -35.96 3.42 -16.58
CA GLU A 38 -35.48 2.49 -15.56
C GLU A 38 -34.03 2.04 -15.83
N GLN A 39 -33.68 1.69 -17.07
CA GLN A 39 -32.30 1.33 -17.44
C GLN A 39 -31.31 2.49 -17.24
N ASP A 40 -31.73 3.72 -17.57
CA ASP A 40 -30.92 4.92 -17.33
C ASP A 40 -30.75 5.21 -15.84
N ALA A 41 -31.78 4.96 -15.03
CA ALA A 41 -31.71 5.08 -13.57
C ALA A 41 -30.73 4.06 -13.00
N GLU A 42 -30.80 2.79 -13.41
CA GLU A 42 -29.86 1.74 -12.97
C GLU A 42 -28.41 2.06 -13.37
N ARG A 43 -28.19 2.58 -14.58
CA ARG A 43 -26.84 2.96 -15.04
C ARG A 43 -26.27 4.13 -14.22
N LYS A 44 -27.10 5.14 -13.92
CA LYS A 44 -26.71 6.29 -13.09
C LYS A 44 -26.48 5.88 -11.64
N LEU A 45 -27.35 5.05 -11.07
CA LEU A 45 -27.20 4.50 -9.73
C LEU A 45 -25.94 3.63 -9.61
N GLY A 46 -25.65 2.79 -10.61
CA GLY A 46 -24.43 1.99 -10.66
C GLY A 46 -23.16 2.86 -10.73
N TRP A 47 -23.18 3.95 -11.50
CA TRP A 47 -22.07 4.90 -11.54
C TRP A 47 -21.92 5.68 -10.22
N ALA A 48 -23.02 6.15 -9.63
CA ALA A 48 -23.00 6.81 -8.33
C ALA A 48 -22.44 5.87 -7.25
N LEU A 49 -22.89 4.61 -7.23
CA LEU A 49 -22.40 3.59 -6.30
C LEU A 49 -20.89 3.35 -6.45
N LYS A 50 -20.38 3.27 -7.69
CA LYS A 50 -18.92 3.18 -7.94
C LYS A 50 -18.15 4.38 -7.39
N LEU A 51 -18.69 5.60 -7.50
CA LEU A 51 -18.07 6.79 -6.94
C LEU A 51 -18.08 6.76 -5.41
N PHE A 52 -19.16 6.31 -4.78
CA PHE A 52 -19.23 6.12 -3.33
C PHE A 52 -18.22 5.08 -2.84
N PHE A 53 -18.12 3.91 -3.51
CA PHE A 53 -17.12 2.90 -3.17
C PHE A 53 -15.70 3.37 -3.45
N GLY A 54 -15.45 4.02 -4.58
CA GLY A 54 -14.14 4.57 -4.91
C GLY A 54 -13.70 5.64 -3.91
N GLY A 55 -14.60 6.54 -3.53
CA GLY A 55 -14.36 7.57 -2.52
C GLY A 55 -14.09 7.00 -1.14
N THR A 56 -14.95 6.08 -0.67
CA THR A 56 -14.77 5.44 0.65
C THR A 56 -13.50 4.57 0.70
N ALA A 57 -13.23 3.78 -0.35
CA ALA A 57 -11.99 3.00 -0.43
C ALA A 57 -10.73 3.88 -0.44
N THR A 58 -10.76 5.00 -1.16
CA THR A 58 -9.65 5.97 -1.19
C THR A 58 -9.43 6.61 0.18
N TYR A 59 -10.52 7.00 0.86
CA TYR A 59 -10.47 7.57 2.21
C TYR A 59 -9.89 6.58 3.22
N VAL A 60 -10.40 5.34 3.22
CA VAL A 60 -9.89 4.26 4.08
C VAL A 60 -8.42 3.98 3.77
N ALA A 61 -8.03 3.93 2.49
CA ALA A 61 -6.63 3.77 2.12
C ALA A 61 -5.77 4.90 2.69
N TYR A 62 -6.17 6.16 2.51
CA TYR A 62 -5.42 7.29 3.06
C TYR A 62 -5.25 7.22 4.59
N GLN A 63 -6.29 6.79 5.30
CA GLN A 63 -6.27 6.68 6.75
C GLN A 63 -5.43 5.50 7.27
N PHE A 64 -5.50 4.32 6.65
CA PHE A 64 -4.90 3.09 7.18
C PHE A 64 -3.53 2.74 6.59
N PHE A 65 -3.25 3.14 5.34
CA PHE A 65 -2.02 2.78 4.64
C PHE A 65 -0.74 3.25 5.35
N PRO A 66 -0.70 4.43 6.02
CA PRO A 66 0.46 4.84 6.82
C PRO A 66 0.74 3.88 7.99
N TYR A 67 -0.31 3.43 8.69
CA TYR A 67 -0.17 2.62 9.91
C TYR A 67 0.07 1.13 9.63
N MET A 68 -0.31 0.61 8.45
CA MET A 68 -0.04 -0.78 8.09
C MET A 68 1.46 -1.08 7.95
N GLY A 69 2.27 -0.09 7.55
CA GLY A 69 3.72 -0.26 7.39
C GLY A 69 4.44 -0.42 8.73
N ASP A 70 4.08 0.39 9.72
CA ASP A 70 4.77 0.47 11.01
C ASP A 70 4.76 -0.86 11.78
N ASN A 71 3.61 -1.55 11.81
CA ASN A 71 3.51 -2.86 12.45
C ASN A 71 4.44 -3.88 11.78
N LEU A 72 4.63 -3.82 10.46
CA LEU A 72 5.55 -4.70 9.75
C LEU A 72 7.01 -4.38 10.07
N ILE A 73 7.35 -3.11 10.27
CA ILE A 73 8.70 -2.73 10.74
C ILE A 73 8.93 -3.27 12.15
N GLN A 74 7.96 -3.09 13.07
CA GLN A 74 8.04 -3.62 14.43
C GLN A 74 8.17 -5.16 14.47
N GLN A 75 7.38 -5.87 13.65
CA GLN A 75 7.52 -7.32 13.50
C GLN A 75 8.89 -7.71 12.96
N SER A 76 9.45 -6.93 12.03
CA SER A 76 10.78 -7.18 11.47
C SER A 76 11.89 -6.98 12.51
N VAL A 77 11.75 -5.99 13.41
CA VAL A 77 12.64 -5.84 14.57
C VAL A 77 12.46 -7.00 15.55
N SER A 78 11.22 -7.43 15.80
CA SER A 78 10.95 -8.58 16.68
C SER A 78 11.64 -9.87 16.21
N LEU A 79 11.76 -10.05 14.88
CA LEU A 79 12.50 -11.18 14.30
C LEU A 79 14.00 -11.17 14.61
N LEU A 80 14.60 -10.00 14.88
CA LEU A 80 16.03 -9.89 15.24
C LEU A 80 16.33 -10.48 16.62
N HIS A 81 15.33 -10.55 17.50
CA HIS A 81 15.45 -11.14 18.84
C HIS A 81 15.33 -12.66 18.86
N VAL A 82 14.84 -13.27 17.78
CA VAL A 82 14.68 -14.73 17.67
C VAL A 82 16.07 -15.39 17.68
N LYS A 83 16.21 -16.54 18.36
CA LYS A 83 17.50 -17.24 18.49
C LYS A 83 18.06 -17.73 17.15
N ASP A 84 17.19 -18.20 16.27
CA ASP A 84 17.57 -18.78 14.99
C ASP A 84 18.04 -17.70 13.99
N PRO A 85 19.28 -17.79 13.46
CA PRO A 85 19.83 -16.86 12.48
C PRO A 85 18.97 -16.67 11.22
N LEU A 86 18.18 -17.67 10.81
CA LEU A 86 17.31 -17.55 9.64
C LEU A 86 16.25 -16.46 9.81
N PHE A 87 15.61 -16.40 10.99
CA PHE A 87 14.62 -15.37 11.28
C PHE A 87 15.27 -13.99 11.44
N LYS A 88 16.46 -13.91 12.04
CA LYS A 88 17.21 -12.66 12.13
C LYS A 88 17.52 -12.09 10.73
N ARG A 89 18.01 -12.95 9.82
CA ARG A 89 18.25 -12.58 8.42
C ARG A 89 16.99 -12.09 7.73
N MET A 90 15.86 -12.77 7.95
CA MET A 90 14.57 -12.36 7.39
C MET A 90 14.14 -10.98 7.91
N GLY A 91 14.26 -10.74 9.22
CA GLY A 91 13.97 -9.45 9.84
C GLY A 91 14.84 -8.34 9.26
N ALA A 92 16.17 -8.54 9.22
CA ALA A 92 17.11 -7.57 8.66
C ALA A 92 16.83 -7.28 7.17
N SER A 93 16.56 -8.32 6.38
CA SER A 93 16.24 -8.16 4.95
C SER A 93 14.95 -7.35 4.73
N ARG A 94 13.94 -7.53 5.59
CA ARG A 94 12.70 -6.74 5.55
C ARG A 94 12.95 -5.28 5.96
N LEU A 95 13.73 -5.04 7.02
CA LEU A 95 14.09 -3.68 7.44
C LEU A 95 14.83 -2.92 6.33
N ALA A 96 15.75 -3.59 5.62
CA ALA A 96 16.41 -3.01 4.46
C ALA A 96 15.41 -2.58 3.36
N ARG A 97 14.35 -3.35 3.15
CA ARG A 97 13.29 -3.04 2.17
C ARG A 97 12.35 -1.93 2.65
N PHE A 98 12.17 -1.75 3.94
CA PHE A 98 11.33 -0.67 4.49
C PHE A 98 12.05 0.68 4.55
N ALA A 99 13.38 0.70 4.57
CA ALA A 99 14.23 1.88 4.60
C ALA A 99 14.26 2.70 3.27
N ILE A 100 13.08 2.98 2.71
CA ILE A 100 12.92 3.60 1.39
C ILE A 100 13.18 5.11 1.44
N ASP A 101 12.55 5.79 2.41
CA ASP A 101 12.62 7.23 2.61
C ASP A 101 13.13 7.55 4.03
N ASP A 102 13.43 8.83 4.27
CA ASP A 102 14.01 9.29 5.53
C ASP A 102 13.07 9.13 6.73
N GLU A 103 11.76 9.26 6.53
CA GLU A 103 10.76 9.04 7.59
C GLU A 103 10.78 7.59 8.05
N ARG A 104 10.73 6.63 7.11
CA ARG A 104 10.80 5.21 7.42
C ARG A 104 12.15 4.78 8.00
N ARG A 105 13.26 5.37 7.52
CA ARG A 105 14.60 5.13 8.11
C ARG A 105 14.64 5.57 9.56
N MET A 106 14.11 6.76 9.87
CA MET A 106 14.00 7.24 11.24
C MET A 106 13.04 6.39 12.07
N LYS A 107 11.94 5.93 11.50
CA LYS A 107 11.03 5.02 12.20
C LYS A 107 11.73 3.73 12.65
N ILE A 108 12.56 3.14 11.79
CA ILE A 108 13.38 1.96 12.14
C ILE A 108 14.31 2.28 13.32
N VAL A 109 14.92 3.46 13.34
CA VAL A 109 15.78 3.93 14.43
C VAL A 109 14.98 4.10 15.72
N GLU A 110 13.84 4.79 15.66
CA GLU A 110 12.99 5.11 16.83
C GLU A 110 12.48 3.87 17.55
N ILE A 111 12.13 2.82 16.81
CA ILE A 111 11.69 1.55 17.42
C ILE A 111 12.85 0.64 17.85
N GLY A 112 14.10 1.13 17.81
CA GLY A 112 15.29 0.39 18.24
C GLY A 112 15.88 -0.57 17.20
N GLY A 113 15.34 -0.62 15.98
CA GLY A 113 15.79 -1.54 14.94
C GLY A 113 17.27 -1.36 14.57
N ALA A 114 17.77 -0.13 14.56
CA ALA A 114 19.18 0.15 14.31
C ALA A 114 20.11 -0.49 15.36
N GLN A 115 19.75 -0.41 16.64
CA GLN A 115 20.53 -1.01 17.72
C GLN A 115 20.48 -2.54 17.67
N GLU A 116 19.33 -3.12 17.35
CA GLU A 116 19.18 -4.57 17.21
C GLU A 116 19.94 -5.13 16.00
N LEU A 117 20.01 -4.37 14.91
CA LEU A 117 20.85 -4.74 13.75
C LEU A 117 22.34 -4.74 14.11
N LEU A 118 22.80 -3.78 14.91
CA LEU A 118 24.19 -3.74 15.39
C LEU A 118 24.50 -4.93 16.33
N LYS A 119 23.60 -5.26 17.26
CA LYS A 119 23.73 -6.45 18.10
C LYS A 119 23.74 -7.75 17.27
N MET A 120 22.88 -7.83 16.26
CA MET A 120 22.86 -8.95 15.32
C MET A 120 24.19 -9.08 14.57
N LEU A 121 24.76 -7.96 14.12
CA LEU A 121 26.05 -7.92 13.42
C LEU A 121 27.20 -8.39 14.33
N GLU A 122 27.25 -7.88 15.56
CA GLU A 122 28.27 -8.24 16.54
C GLU A 122 28.21 -9.73 16.93
N ALA A 123 27.00 -10.28 17.06
CA ALA A 123 26.79 -11.69 17.40
C ALA A 123 26.91 -12.65 16.19
N ALA A 124 27.07 -12.14 14.97
CA ALA A 124 27.01 -12.95 13.75
C ALA A 124 28.25 -13.83 13.56
N LYS A 125 28.05 -15.15 13.56
CA LYS A 125 29.12 -16.14 13.32
C LYS A 125 29.40 -16.36 11.83
N ASP A 126 28.39 -16.21 10.98
CA ASP A 126 28.45 -16.50 9.55
C ASP A 126 28.29 -15.26 8.65
N ASP A 127 28.82 -15.34 7.44
CA ASP A 127 28.81 -14.23 6.47
C ASP A 127 27.43 -13.87 5.94
N ARG A 128 26.49 -14.82 5.87
CA ARG A 128 25.13 -14.52 5.41
C ARG A 128 24.41 -13.62 6.40
N THR A 129 24.57 -13.89 7.69
CA THR A 129 24.03 -13.06 8.77
C THR A 129 24.68 -11.68 8.79
N ARG A 130 26.02 -11.60 8.71
CA ARG A 130 26.75 -10.32 8.61
C ARG A 130 26.27 -9.49 7.42
N LYS A 131 26.14 -10.12 6.25
CA LYS A 131 25.68 -9.46 5.02
C LYS A 131 24.30 -8.83 5.17
N GLU A 132 23.30 -9.57 5.66
CA GLU A 132 21.94 -9.02 5.79
C GLU A 132 21.87 -7.89 6.84
N ALA A 133 22.63 -7.99 7.94
CA ALA A 133 22.70 -6.92 8.92
C ALA A 133 23.35 -5.65 8.34
N LEU A 134 24.52 -5.79 7.69
CA LEU A 134 25.22 -4.67 7.05
C LEU A 134 24.42 -4.04 5.91
N LYS A 135 23.71 -4.86 5.13
CA LYS A 135 22.81 -4.38 4.07
C LYS A 135 21.69 -3.51 4.64
N ALA A 136 21.07 -3.94 5.73
CA ALA A 136 20.03 -3.16 6.40
C ALA A 136 20.57 -1.86 6.99
N LEU A 137 21.71 -1.91 7.67
CA LEU A 137 22.40 -0.71 8.19
C LEU A 137 22.77 0.27 7.07
N SER A 138 23.26 -0.24 5.93
CA SER A 138 23.59 0.57 4.76
C SER A 138 22.35 1.25 4.14
N ALA A 139 21.18 0.60 4.19
CA ALA A 139 19.95 1.21 3.72
C ALA A 139 19.47 2.33 4.67
N ILE A 140 19.64 2.13 5.98
CA ILE A 140 19.33 3.13 7.01
C ILE A 140 20.27 4.35 6.89
N SER A 141 21.55 4.13 6.58
CA SER A 141 22.57 5.19 6.51
C SER A 141 22.40 6.19 5.36
N HIS A 142 21.40 6.01 4.50
CA HIS A 142 21.10 7.00 3.46
C HIS A 142 20.46 8.29 4.02
N SER A 143 19.99 8.29 5.27
CA SER A 143 19.52 9.49 5.99
C SER A 143 20.56 9.98 7.01
N ASP A 144 20.94 11.25 6.95
CA ASP A 144 21.97 11.82 7.84
C ASP A 144 21.58 11.78 9.32
N LYS A 145 20.29 11.99 9.62
CA LYS A 145 19.75 11.87 10.99
C LYS A 145 19.91 10.44 11.51
N ALA A 146 19.61 9.45 10.66
CA ALA A 146 19.75 8.05 11.02
C ALA A 146 21.22 7.64 11.20
N VAL A 147 22.15 8.20 10.40
CA VAL A 147 23.59 8.02 10.60
C VAL A 147 24.03 8.59 11.95
N GLY A 148 23.53 9.75 12.36
CA GLY A 148 23.78 10.30 13.69
C GLY A 148 23.34 9.36 14.81
N ALA A 149 22.16 8.74 14.68
CA ALA A 149 21.70 7.74 15.64
C ALA A 149 22.56 6.47 15.66
N LEU A 150 23.00 5.98 14.48
CA LEU A 150 23.94 4.86 14.39
C LEU A 150 25.28 5.18 15.03
N HIS A 151 25.79 6.40 14.83
CA HIS A 151 27.02 6.87 15.46
C HIS A 151 26.92 6.84 16.99
N HIS A 152 25.85 7.42 17.55
CA HIS A 152 25.58 7.37 19.00
C HIS A 152 25.43 5.94 19.54
N ALA A 153 24.95 5.00 18.72
CA ALA A 153 24.86 3.58 19.07
C ALA A 153 26.20 2.82 18.97
N GLY A 154 27.32 3.50 18.68
CA GLY A 154 28.64 2.88 18.59
C GLY A 154 28.89 2.11 17.29
N ALA A 155 28.13 2.39 16.23
CA ALA A 155 28.19 1.63 14.98
C ALA A 155 29.60 1.58 14.36
N ILE A 156 30.39 2.66 14.44
CA ILE A 156 31.73 2.72 13.85
C ILE A 156 32.64 1.63 14.41
N ALA A 157 32.65 1.43 15.74
CA ALA A 157 33.50 0.44 16.39
C ALA A 157 33.10 -0.98 15.97
N ILE A 158 31.79 -1.28 15.96
CA ILE A 158 31.23 -2.58 15.61
C ILE A 158 31.50 -2.91 14.13
N ILE A 159 31.30 -1.94 13.23
CA ILE A 159 31.51 -2.13 11.80
C ILE A 159 33.01 -2.34 11.51
N LYS A 160 33.91 -1.58 12.17
CA LYS A 160 35.36 -1.77 12.02
C LYS A 160 35.80 -3.16 12.49
N SER A 161 35.30 -3.63 13.63
CA SER A 161 35.65 -4.93 14.22
C SER A 161 35.03 -6.13 13.49
N THR A 162 33.96 -5.92 12.71
CA THR A 162 33.34 -6.97 11.89
C THR A 162 34.36 -7.55 10.91
N PRO A 163 34.60 -8.88 10.89
CA PRO A 163 35.54 -9.49 9.96
C PRO A 163 35.06 -9.35 8.51
N GLY A 164 36.00 -9.14 7.59
CA GLY A 164 35.70 -9.21 6.16
C GLY A 164 35.41 -10.64 5.70
N SER A 165 35.00 -10.80 4.43
CA SER A 165 34.67 -12.11 3.87
C SER A 165 35.26 -12.29 2.48
N SER A 166 36.10 -13.30 2.31
CA SER A 166 36.61 -13.69 0.99
C SER A 166 35.55 -14.36 0.12
N GLU A 167 34.58 -15.04 0.71
CA GLU A 167 33.50 -15.74 0.00
C GLU A 167 32.36 -14.79 -0.41
N ASN A 168 32.19 -13.69 0.31
CA ASN A 168 31.05 -12.79 0.15
C ASN A 168 31.48 -11.33 0.08
N VAL A 169 31.86 -10.92 -1.14
CA VAL A 169 32.32 -9.56 -1.49
C VAL A 169 31.31 -8.47 -1.08
N GLU A 170 30.02 -8.81 -0.95
CA GLU A 170 29.02 -7.83 -0.50
C GLU A 170 29.25 -7.37 0.94
N VAL A 171 29.81 -8.21 1.82
CA VAL A 171 30.11 -7.85 3.22
C VAL A 171 31.07 -6.68 3.25
N ASP A 172 32.18 -6.78 2.53
CA ASP A 172 33.21 -5.74 2.48
C ASP A 172 32.71 -4.48 1.76
N LYS A 173 31.86 -4.66 0.74
CA LYS A 173 31.20 -3.55 0.04
C LYS A 173 30.32 -2.73 0.98
N TYR A 174 29.39 -3.37 1.70
CA TYR A 174 28.51 -2.65 2.63
C TYR A 174 29.29 -2.05 3.79
N LYS A 175 30.28 -2.77 4.33
CA LYS A 175 31.16 -2.26 5.38
C LYS A 175 31.89 -0.99 4.95
N SER A 176 32.52 -1.01 3.77
CA SER A 176 33.27 0.15 3.24
C SER A 176 32.34 1.33 2.95
N SER A 177 31.16 1.07 2.37
CA SER A 177 30.14 2.10 2.11
C SER A 177 29.65 2.77 3.38
N LEU A 178 29.37 1.99 4.44
CA LEU A 178 28.94 2.50 5.73
C LEU A 178 30.04 3.35 6.38
N LEU A 179 31.28 2.85 6.42
CA LEU A 179 32.39 3.59 7.01
C LEU A 179 32.59 4.92 6.29
N ARG A 180 32.64 4.92 4.95
CA ARG A 180 32.72 6.13 4.14
C ARG A 180 31.59 7.11 4.47
N ARG A 181 30.35 6.65 4.66
CA ARG A 181 29.23 7.52 5.02
C ARG A 181 29.43 8.21 6.37
N PHE A 182 30.05 7.54 7.35
CA PHE A 182 30.44 8.21 8.60
C PHE A 182 31.52 9.27 8.39
N GLN A 183 32.49 9.02 7.50
CA GLN A 183 33.56 9.98 7.18
C GLN A 183 33.02 11.20 6.44
N ASP A 184 32.10 10.99 5.50
CA ASP A 184 31.46 12.08 4.73
C ASP A 184 30.74 13.07 5.67
N LEU A 185 30.22 12.58 6.81
CA LEU A 185 29.57 13.38 7.85
C LEU A 185 30.52 13.79 9.00
N LYS A 186 31.83 13.52 8.86
CA LYS A 186 32.88 13.84 9.85
C LYS A 186 32.70 13.19 11.23
N TYR A 187 32.01 12.07 11.30
CA TYR A 187 31.85 11.31 12.55
C TYR A 187 33.09 10.49 12.93
N ASP A 188 34.08 10.37 12.04
CA ASP A 188 35.33 9.67 12.28
C ASP A 188 36.45 10.55 12.86
N VAL A 189 36.25 11.87 12.92
CA VAL A 189 37.21 12.83 13.49
C VAL A 189 36.93 12.98 14.98
N PRO A 190 37.92 12.72 15.87
CA PRO A 190 37.77 12.98 17.30
C PRO A 190 37.46 14.45 17.55
N SER A 191 36.54 14.75 18.45
CA SER A 191 36.07 16.11 18.79
C SER A 191 37.14 17.02 19.42
N SER A 192 38.41 16.63 19.41
CA SER A 192 39.54 17.43 19.93
C SER A 192 40.12 18.42 18.92
N ASP A 193 39.70 18.39 17.66
CA ASP A 193 40.21 19.25 16.58
C ASP A 193 39.18 20.29 16.08
N MET A 194 38.19 20.66 16.91
CA MET A 194 37.26 21.78 16.65
C MET A 194 37.30 22.84 17.75
#